data_AF-A0A183BE54-F1
#
_entry.id   AF-A0A183BE54-F1
#
_cell.length_a   1.000
_cell.length_b   1.000
_cell.length_c   1.000
_cell.angle_alpha   90.00
_cell.angle_beta   90.00
_cell.angle_gamma   90.00
#
_symmetry.space_group_name_H-M   'P 1'
#
loop_
_entity.id
_entity.type
_entity.pdbx_description
1 polymer ?
#
loop_
_entity_poly.entity_id
_entity_poly.type
_entity_poly.pdbx_seq_one_letter_code
_entity_poly.pdbx_strand_id
1 'polypeptide(L)'
;MTHMTNYKGDRLALYLFDALFRYIRDWTNLHLVSAPPAQLADLYASRFASVGARDLPLYSDPCRDRHDLAVWPTGWPCGSNALPALLILGPQKTGQSFSVKI
;
A
#
# COMPACT_ATOMS: atom_id res chain seq x y z
N MET A 1 -5.83 6.00 4.37
CA MET A 1 -4.72 6.68 5.07
C MET A 1 -5.28 7.96 5.68
N THR A 2 -5.07 8.19 6.97
CA THR A 2 -5.50 9.44 7.63
C THR A 2 -4.28 10.16 8.20
N HIS A 3 -4.39 11.48 8.34
CA HIS A 3 -3.39 12.34 8.96
C HIS A 3 -4.00 13.05 10.17
N MET A 4 -3.14 13.57 11.05
CA MET A 4 -3.57 14.32 12.25
C MET A 4 -4.54 15.47 11.90
N THR A 5 -4.31 16.14 10.76
CA THR A 5 -5.16 17.24 10.28
C THR A 5 -6.59 16.82 9.96
N ASN A 6 -6.83 15.56 9.56
CA ASN A 6 -8.17 15.05 9.32
C ASN A 6 -9.05 15.05 10.58
N TYR A 7 -8.46 15.12 11.78
CA TYR A 7 -9.17 15.05 13.06
C TYR A 7 -9.25 16.40 13.79
N LYS A 8 -8.50 17.42 13.34
CA LYS A 8 -8.33 18.68 14.08
C LYS A 8 -9.40 19.74 13.77
N GLY A 9 -9.95 19.76 12.55
CA GLY A 9 -10.80 20.86 12.06
C GLY A 9 -12.31 20.61 12.19
N ASP A 10 -12.85 19.67 11.40
CA ASP A 10 -14.29 19.60 11.14
C ASP A 10 -15.01 18.43 11.86
N ARG A 11 -14.27 17.58 12.60
CA ARG A 11 -14.77 16.31 13.20
C ARG A 11 -15.49 15.35 12.22
N LEU A 12 -15.68 15.72 10.95
CA LEU A 12 -16.38 14.97 9.91
C LEU A 12 -15.75 13.60 9.70
N ALA A 13 -14.43 13.50 9.83
CA ALA A 13 -13.73 12.22 9.77
C ALA A 13 -14.25 11.22 10.83
N LEU A 14 -14.52 11.67 12.06
CA LEU A 14 -15.03 10.80 13.11
C LEU A 14 -16.46 10.33 12.81
N TYR A 15 -17.33 11.23 12.36
CA TYR A 15 -18.69 10.88 11.94
C TYR A 15 -18.70 9.89 10.77
N LEU A 16 -17.82 10.11 9.79
CA LEU A 16 -17.65 9.20 8.66
C LEU A 16 -17.22 7.81 9.12
N PHE A 17 -16.22 7.72 10.01
CA PHE A 17 -15.75 6.44 10.52
C PHE A 17 -16.83 5.73 11.36
N ASP A 18 -17.54 6.45 12.21
CA ASP A 18 -18.66 5.88 13.00
C ASP A 18 -19.77 5.33 12.09
N ALA A 19 -20.20 6.10 11.09
CA ALA A 19 -21.18 5.65 10.10
C ALA A 19 -20.69 4.41 9.33
N LEU A 20 -19.42 4.40 8.90
CA LEU A 20 -18.81 3.27 8.22
C LEU A 20 -18.78 2.01 9.08
N PHE A 21 -18.33 2.12 10.34
CA PHE A 21 -18.25 0.96 11.23
C PHE A 21 -19.63 0.40 11.57
N ARG A 22 -20.64 1.27 11.76
CA ARG A 22 -22.04 0.84 11.92
C ARG A 22 -22.54 0.11 10.68
N TYR A 23 -22.30 0.66 9.50
CA TYR A 23 -22.68 -0.01 8.26
C TYR A 23 -22.07 -1.40 8.15
N ILE A 24 -20.77 -1.54 8.37
CA ILE A 24 -20.09 -2.84 8.28
C ILE A 24 -20.66 -3.83 9.30
N ARG A 25 -20.85 -3.41 10.56
CA ARG A 25 -21.36 -4.29 11.62
C ARG A 25 -22.82 -4.70 11.40
N ASP A 26 -23.66 -3.76 10.99
CA ASP A 26 -25.11 -3.94 10.98
C ASP A 26 -25.61 -4.54 9.65
N TRP A 27 -24.86 -4.34 8.56
CA TRP A 27 -25.28 -4.74 7.20
C TRP A 27 -24.37 -5.78 6.54
N THR A 28 -23.30 -6.21 7.21
CA THR A 28 -22.42 -7.25 6.69
C THR A 28 -22.06 -8.25 7.79
N ASN A 29 -21.58 -9.44 7.40
CA ASN A 29 -21.03 -10.41 8.34
C ASN A 29 -19.49 -10.29 8.46
N LEU A 30 -18.94 -9.10 8.18
CA LEU A 30 -17.50 -8.87 8.21
C LEU A 30 -17.06 -8.52 9.64
N HIS A 31 -16.06 -9.24 10.13
CA HIS A 31 -15.40 -8.93 11.39
C HIS A 31 -14.14 -8.11 11.13
N LEU A 32 -14.15 -6.86 11.60
CA LEU A 32 -12.98 -5.99 11.50
C LEU A 32 -12.02 -6.29 12.64
N VAL A 33 -10.78 -6.61 12.28
CA VAL A 33 -9.67 -6.84 13.21
C VAL A 33 -8.54 -5.90 12.84
N SER A 34 -7.89 -5.31 13.84
CA SER A 34 -6.71 -4.46 13.66
C SER A 34 -5.51 -5.10 14.33
N ALA A 35 -4.33 -4.89 13.74
CA ALA A 35 -3.07 -5.31 14.32
C ALA A 35 -2.00 -4.24 14.04
N PRO A 36 -0.92 -4.18 14.85
CA PRO A 36 0.21 -3.31 14.58
C PRO A 36 0.84 -3.59 13.20
N PRO A 37 1.48 -2.60 12.55
CA PRO A 37 2.04 -2.76 11.20
C PRO A 37 2.99 -3.96 11.04
N ALA A 38 3.81 -4.25 12.05
CA ALA A 38 4.71 -5.41 12.02
C ALA A 38 3.94 -6.74 11.95
N GLN A 39 2.92 -6.91 12.79
CA GLN A 39 2.08 -8.11 12.79
C GLN A 39 1.27 -8.24 11.49
N LEU A 40 0.78 -7.11 10.94
CA LEU A 40 0.13 -7.12 9.64
C LEU A 40 1.10 -7.56 8.53
N ALA A 41 2.35 -7.11 8.55
CA ALA A 41 3.35 -7.53 7.58
C ALA A 41 3.56 -9.05 7.61
N ASP A 42 3.67 -9.64 8.81
CA ASP A 42 3.81 -11.09 8.98
C ASP A 42 2.57 -11.86 8.49
N LEU A 43 1.37 -11.35 8.81
CA LEU A 43 0.10 -11.92 8.33
C LEU A 43 0.00 -11.86 6.80
N TYR A 44 0.39 -10.74 6.19
CA TYR A 44 0.42 -10.60 4.74
C TYR A 44 1.43 -11.56 4.11
N ALA A 45 2.67 -11.61 4.62
CA ALA A 45 3.71 -12.48 4.09
C ALA A 45 3.32 -13.96 4.15
N SER A 46 2.79 -14.41 5.28
CA SER A 46 2.31 -15.79 5.45
C SER A 46 1.13 -16.10 4.53
N ARG A 47 0.19 -15.17 4.36
CA ARG A 47 -0.94 -15.34 3.43
C ARG A 47 -0.46 -15.46 1.99
N PHE A 48 0.45 -14.60 1.53
CA PHE A 48 1.02 -14.65 0.18
C PHE A 48 1.74 -15.98 -0.08
N ALA A 49 2.56 -16.43 0.88
CA ALA A 49 3.22 -17.73 0.77
C ALA A 49 2.21 -18.88 0.64
N SER A 50 1.09 -18.85 1.37
CA SER A 50 0.05 -19.89 1.31
C SER A 50 -0.69 -19.98 -0.03
N VAL A 51 -0.76 -18.88 -0.81
CA VAL A 51 -1.38 -18.88 -2.15
C VAL A 51 -0.37 -19.18 -3.27
N GLY A 52 0.85 -19.58 -2.91
CA GLY A 52 1.89 -19.94 -3.88
C GLY A 52 2.50 -18.74 -4.62
N ALA A 53 2.19 -17.51 -4.19
CA ALA A 53 2.89 -16.33 -4.65
C ALA A 53 4.31 -16.38 -4.08
N ARG A 54 5.30 -16.57 -4.96
CA ARG A 54 6.72 -16.63 -4.58
C ARG A 54 7.34 -15.24 -4.45
N ASP A 55 6.71 -14.26 -5.08
CA ASP A 55 7.16 -12.87 -5.05
C ASP A 55 6.32 -12.09 -4.04
N LEU A 56 7.01 -11.35 -3.18
CA LEU A 56 6.38 -10.27 -2.43
C LEU A 56 5.73 -9.28 -3.42
N PRO A 57 4.70 -8.51 -3.05
CA PRO A 57 4.15 -7.44 -3.88
C PRO A 57 5.13 -6.26 -3.96
N LEU A 58 6.33 -6.54 -4.46
CA LEU A 58 7.37 -5.58 -4.76
C LEU A 58 7.14 -5.15 -6.19
N TYR A 59 7.02 -3.84 -6.39
CA TYR A 59 7.12 -3.28 -7.73
C TYR A 59 8.48 -3.65 -8.29
N SER A 60 8.48 -4.46 -9.34
CA SER A 60 9.69 -4.93 -10.00
C SER A 60 10.01 -4.00 -11.18
N ASP A 61 10.88 -4.43 -12.10
CA ASP A 61 11.12 -3.67 -13.31
C ASP A 61 9.79 -3.56 -14.10
N PRO A 62 9.23 -2.35 -14.28
CA PRO A 62 7.93 -2.16 -14.91
C PRO A 62 7.90 -2.63 -16.36
N CYS A 63 9.06 -2.86 -17.00
CA CYS A 63 9.11 -3.45 -18.33
C CYS A 63 9.02 -4.98 -18.36
N ARG A 64 9.14 -5.66 -17.21
CA ARG A 64 9.01 -7.12 -17.11
C ARG A 64 7.59 -7.58 -16.81
N ASP A 65 6.80 -6.75 -16.16
CA ASP A 65 5.41 -7.04 -15.82
C ASP A 65 4.45 -6.13 -16.60
N ARG A 66 3.42 -6.73 -17.22
CA ARG A 66 2.47 -6.01 -18.07
C ARG A 66 1.55 -5.08 -17.27
N HIS A 67 1.25 -5.44 -16.02
CA HIS A 67 0.44 -4.62 -15.13
C HIS A 67 1.24 -3.40 -14.67
N ASP A 68 2.49 -3.59 -14.26
CA ASP A 68 3.40 -2.50 -13.89
C ASP A 68 3.66 -1.56 -15.08
N LEU A 69 3.85 -2.09 -16.29
CA LEU A 69 4.02 -1.27 -17.50
C LEU A 69 2.79 -0.41 -17.80
N ALA A 70 1.59 -0.91 -17.51
CA ALA A 70 0.34 -0.21 -17.80
C ALA A 70 0.14 1.02 -16.92
N VAL A 71 0.71 1.02 -15.71
CA VAL A 71 0.70 2.19 -14.80
C VAL A 71 1.97 3.02 -14.87
N TRP A 72 2.96 2.59 -15.67
CA TRP A 72 4.21 3.30 -15.85
C TRP A 72 4.01 4.59 -16.68
N PRO A 73 4.60 5.73 -16.29
CA PRO A 73 4.45 6.97 -17.04
C PRO A 73 4.98 6.85 -18.48
N THR A 74 4.23 7.40 -19.43
CA THR A 74 4.64 7.42 -20.84
C THR A 74 5.95 8.18 -21.03
N GLY A 75 6.90 7.54 -21.72
CA GLY A 75 8.23 8.13 -22.01
C GLY A 75 9.25 8.01 -20.88
N TRP A 76 8.91 7.41 -19.74
CA TRP A 76 9.88 7.16 -18.67
C TRP A 76 10.73 5.92 -18.94
N PRO A 77 12.05 5.98 -18.70
CA PRO A 77 12.92 4.83 -18.95
C PRO A 77 12.63 3.71 -17.94
N CYS A 78 12.63 2.48 -18.42
CA CYS A 78 12.51 1.26 -17.61
C CYS A 78 13.76 0.40 -17.74
N GLY A 79 13.84 -0.73 -17.03
CA GLY A 79 15.00 -1.61 -17.07
C GLY A 79 15.99 -1.38 -15.93
N SER A 80 16.81 -2.40 -15.67
CA SER A 80 17.87 -2.40 -14.65
C SER A 80 18.92 -1.30 -14.80
N ASN A 81 19.03 -0.71 -15.99
CA ASN A 81 19.98 0.38 -16.26
C ASN A 81 19.41 1.75 -15.88
N ALA A 82 18.08 1.87 -15.83
CA ALA A 82 17.37 3.12 -15.54
C ALA A 82 16.89 3.20 -14.09
N LEU A 83 16.55 2.06 -13.48
CA LEU A 83 16.00 1.96 -12.13
C LEU A 83 17.04 1.44 -11.12
N PRO A 84 16.95 1.85 -9.84
CA PRO A 84 17.81 1.31 -8.80
C PRO A 84 17.51 -0.19 -8.57
N ALA A 85 18.54 -0.94 -8.16
CA ALA A 85 18.41 -2.37 -7.88
C ALA A 85 17.43 -2.68 -6.72
N LEU A 86 17.17 -1.70 -5.85
CA LEU A 86 16.20 -1.79 -4.77
C LEU A 86 15.51 -0.44 -4.57
N LEU A 87 14.17 -0.43 -4.67
CA LEU A 87 13.34 0.73 -4.40
C LEU A 87 12.48 0.46 -3.17
N ILE A 88 12.80 1.12 -2.05
CA ILE A 88 11.99 1.03 -0.83
C ILE A 88 10.97 2.16 -0.87
N LEU A 89 9.74 1.83 -1.26
CA LEU A 89 8.63 2.76 -1.21
C LEU A 89 8.12 2.86 0.23
N GLY A 90 8.57 3.90 0.95
CA GLY A 90 7.99 4.27 2.22
C GLY A 90 6.53 4.75 2.07
N PRO A 91 5.74 4.78 3.16
CA PRO A 91 4.42 5.38 3.13
C PRO A 91 4.54 6.82 2.62
N GLN A 92 3.69 7.18 1.66
CA GLN A 92 3.71 8.48 0.98
C GLN A 92 3.49 9.64 1.96
N LYS A 93 4.57 10.13 2.55
CA LYS A 93 4.65 11.50 3.07
C LYS A 93 4.99 12.37 1.87
N THR A 94 4.01 13.10 1.34
CA THR A 94 4.24 14.35 0.61
C THR A 94 5.52 14.38 -0.24
N GLY A 95 5.52 13.67 -1.36
CA GLY A 95 6.39 13.97 -2.51
C GLY A 95 7.88 13.64 -2.41
N GLN A 96 8.36 12.84 -1.44
CA GLN A 96 9.76 12.38 -1.46
C GLN A 96 9.87 10.86 -1.48
N SER A 97 10.14 10.31 -2.67
CA SER A 97 10.58 8.92 -2.83
C SER A 97 12.09 8.86 -2.56
N PHE A 98 12.51 8.09 -1.56
CA PHE A 98 13.92 7.81 -1.31
C PHE A 98 14.37 6.65 -2.21
N SER A 99 15.18 6.95 -3.22
CA SER A 99 15.93 5.93 -3.98
C SER A 99 17.31 5.74 -3.36
N VAL A 100 17.61 4.50 -2.95
CA VAL A 100 18.97 4.10 -2.57
C VAL A 100 19.59 3.40 -3.78
N LYS A 101 20.70 3.93 -4.29
CA LYS A 101 21.52 3.25 -5.29
C LYS A 101 22.66 2.55 -4.53
N ILE A 102 22.60 1.22 -4.45
CA ILE A 102 23.71 0.37 -3.96
C ILE A 102 24.55 -0.02 -5.18
#